data_AF-A0A2W5Y6W2-F1
#
_entry.id   AF-A0A2W5Y6W2-F1
#
_cell.length_a   1.000
_cell.length_b   1.000
_cell.length_c   1.000
_cell.angle_alpha   90.00
_cell.angle_beta   90.00
_cell.angle_gamma   90.00
#
_symmetry.space_group_name_H-M   'P 1'
#
loop_
_entity.id
_entity.type
_entity.pdbx_description
1 polymer ?
#
loop_
_entity_poly.entity_id
_entity_poly.type
_entity_poly.pdbx_seq_one_letter_code
_entity_poly.pdbx_strand_id
1 'polypeptide(L)'
;MSLPRFIKTLMICCCVLLPVGGAFAADMPEGSVIVTKTHGDALAIWDATPVLTGLVSRKAGHDDIMRELESDAATIMVQKLPVYKKTARTLTLMVLYAKTGAISPTYNVATFEGVEKLLTLRASTRTRLAGDPARDFRAGKTPASVQLRVIGKLPPEIQ
;
A
#
# COMPACT_ATOMS: atom_id res chain seq x y z
N MET A 1 -62.54 50.84 -10.40
CA MET A 1 -61.16 51.28 -10.09
C MET A 1 -60.39 50.12 -9.52
N SER A 2 -59.23 49.86 -10.12
CA SER A 2 -58.35 48.70 -9.96
C SER A 2 -57.54 48.76 -8.66
N LEU A 3 -57.27 47.62 -8.01
CA LEU A 3 -55.99 47.32 -7.32
C LEU A 3 -55.84 45.79 -7.05
N PRO A 4 -54.60 45.27 -7.02
CA PRO A 4 -54.26 43.91 -7.45
C PRO A 4 -54.08 42.88 -6.32
N ARG A 5 -54.23 41.61 -6.72
CA ARG A 5 -53.96 40.41 -5.91
C ARG A 5 -52.45 40.22 -5.69
N PHE A 6 -52.02 40.25 -4.42
CA PHE A 6 -50.68 39.87 -3.97
C PHE A 6 -50.52 38.35 -4.04
N ILE A 7 -49.72 37.87 -4.99
CA ILE A 7 -49.22 36.49 -5.06
C ILE A 7 -48.00 36.41 -4.13
N LYS A 8 -48.18 35.79 -2.97
CA LYS A 8 -47.07 35.46 -2.06
C LYS A 8 -46.44 34.14 -2.53
N THR A 9 -45.41 34.25 -3.36
CA THR A 9 -44.53 33.14 -3.72
C THR A 9 -43.61 32.84 -2.53
N LEU A 10 -43.96 31.83 -1.73
CA LEU A 10 -43.14 31.31 -0.66
C LEU A 10 -42.00 30.47 -1.28
N MET A 11 -40.87 31.11 -1.54
CA MET A 11 -39.65 30.47 -2.03
C MET A 11 -38.99 29.74 -0.85
N ILE A 12 -39.34 28.47 -0.68
CA ILE A 12 -38.70 27.56 0.29
C ILE A 12 -37.30 27.22 -0.27
N CYS A 13 -36.29 27.90 0.27
CA CYS A 13 -34.88 27.60 0.02
C CYS A 13 -34.55 26.28 0.73
N CYS A 14 -34.67 25.18 0.00
CA CYS A 14 -34.25 23.85 0.42
C CYS A 14 -32.71 23.80 0.35
N CYS A 15 -32.04 24.21 1.42
CA CYS A 15 -30.62 23.97 1.62
C CYS A 15 -30.40 22.46 1.77
N VAL A 16 -30.17 21.78 0.65
CA VAL A 16 -29.65 20.41 0.62
C VAL A 16 -28.22 20.47 1.17
N LEU A 17 -28.10 20.23 2.48
CA LEU A 17 -26.84 19.91 3.14
C LEU A 17 -26.35 18.58 2.57
N LEU A 18 -25.59 18.64 1.49
CA LEU A 18 -24.81 17.50 1.00
C LEU A 18 -23.78 17.18 2.08
N PRO A 19 -23.81 15.99 2.71
CA PRO A 19 -22.67 15.57 3.51
C PRO A 19 -21.48 15.45 2.56
N VAL A 20 -20.49 16.32 2.76
CA VAL A 20 -19.14 16.14 2.22
C VAL A 20 -18.60 14.89 2.88
N GLY A 21 -18.93 13.73 2.30
CA GLY A 21 -18.30 12.46 2.62
C GLY A 21 -16.86 12.58 2.17
N GLY A 22 -15.98 13.03 3.08
CA GLY A 22 -14.55 12.86 2.93
C GLY A 22 -14.32 11.36 2.76
N ALA A 23 -14.10 10.93 1.53
CA ALA A 23 -13.56 9.61 1.28
C ALA A 23 -12.18 9.61 1.94
N PHE A 24 -12.07 8.99 3.11
CA PHE A 24 -10.78 8.56 3.63
C PHE A 24 -10.24 7.52 2.64
N ALA A 25 -9.65 8.01 1.54
CA ALA A 25 -8.63 7.26 0.85
C ALA A 25 -7.49 7.14 1.87
N ALA A 26 -7.53 6.07 2.67
CA ALA A 26 -6.39 5.69 3.47
C ALA A 26 -5.19 5.66 2.51
N ASP A 27 -4.17 6.49 2.76
CA ASP A 27 -2.96 6.57 1.95
C ASP A 27 -2.49 5.16 1.63
N MET A 28 -2.70 4.73 0.39
CA MET A 28 -2.21 3.44 -0.06
C MET A 28 -0.72 3.63 -0.29
N PRO A 29 0.14 2.73 0.22
CA PRO A 29 1.56 2.80 -0.09
C PRO A 29 1.78 2.87 -1.60
N GLU A 30 2.74 3.69 -2.01
CA GLU A 30 3.01 3.91 -3.42
C GLU A 30 3.45 2.61 -4.12
N GLY A 31 3.23 2.56 -5.42
CA GLY A 31 3.59 1.41 -6.25
C GLY A 31 2.40 0.55 -6.66
N SER A 32 2.67 -0.32 -7.64
CA SER A 32 1.64 -1.18 -8.21
C SER A 32 1.51 -2.47 -7.41
N VAL A 33 0.27 -2.93 -7.22
CA VAL A 33 -0.01 -4.23 -6.58
C VAL A 33 -0.80 -5.10 -7.54
N ILE A 34 -0.16 -6.16 -8.03
CA ILE A 34 -0.78 -7.17 -8.89
C ILE A 34 -1.17 -8.34 -8.01
N VAL A 35 -2.39 -8.87 -8.17
CA VAL A 35 -2.84 -10.02 -7.40
C VAL A 35 -3.22 -11.16 -8.32
N THR A 36 -2.75 -12.36 -8.00
CA THR A 36 -3.06 -13.59 -8.69
C THR A 36 -3.53 -14.65 -7.69
N LYS A 37 -4.25 -15.65 -8.19
CA LYS A 37 -4.76 -16.76 -7.39
C LYS A 37 -4.10 -18.06 -7.85
N THR A 38 -3.59 -18.83 -6.90
CA THR A 38 -2.85 -20.06 -7.17
C THR A 38 -3.32 -21.16 -6.23
N HIS A 39 -3.90 -22.24 -6.75
CA HIS A 39 -4.27 -23.46 -6.00
C HIS A 39 -5.02 -23.23 -4.67
N GLY A 40 -5.91 -22.23 -4.60
CA GLY A 40 -6.69 -21.94 -3.39
C GLY A 40 -6.01 -20.98 -2.41
N ASP A 41 -4.84 -20.45 -2.76
CA ASP A 41 -4.17 -19.33 -2.11
C ASP A 41 -4.15 -18.11 -3.05
N ALA A 42 -3.88 -16.94 -2.47
CA ALA A 42 -3.69 -15.69 -3.19
C ALA A 42 -2.24 -15.23 -3.05
N LEU A 43 -1.66 -14.74 -4.15
CA LEU A 43 -0.36 -14.09 -4.20
C LEU A 43 -0.55 -12.66 -4.69
N ALA A 44 -0.24 -11.71 -3.82
CA ALA A 44 -0.08 -10.30 -4.18
C ALA A 44 1.40 -10.02 -4.43
N ILE A 45 1.71 -9.24 -5.45
CA ILE A 45 3.04 -8.79 -5.82
C ILE A 45 3.00 -7.27 -5.77
N TRP A 46 3.81 -6.68 -4.90
CA TRP A 46 3.95 -5.24 -4.78
C TRP A 46 5.29 -4.80 -5.34
N ASP A 47 5.25 -3.85 -6.27
CA ASP A 47 6.43 -3.13 -6.74
C ASP A 47 6.71 -1.94 -5.82
N ALA A 48 7.70 -2.11 -4.95
CA ALA A 48 8.15 -1.12 -3.97
C ALA A 48 9.24 -0.18 -4.50
N THR A 49 9.57 -0.25 -5.80
CA THR A 49 10.56 0.64 -6.42
C THR A 49 10.33 2.12 -6.10
N PRO A 50 9.13 2.72 -6.27
CA PRO A 50 8.94 4.15 -6.00
C PRO A 50 9.19 4.53 -4.54
N VAL A 51 8.70 3.71 -3.60
CA VAL A 51 8.90 3.92 -2.15
C VAL A 51 10.39 3.86 -1.81
N LEU A 52 11.09 2.84 -2.32
CA LEU A 52 12.51 2.68 -2.10
C LEU A 52 13.32 3.84 -2.68
N THR A 53 12.99 4.32 -3.88
CA THR A 53 13.62 5.51 -4.47
C THR A 53 13.42 6.74 -3.60
N GLY A 54 12.23 6.96 -3.04
CA GLY A 54 11.97 8.05 -2.11
C GLY A 54 12.79 7.95 -0.82
N LEU A 55 12.88 6.74 -0.26
CA LEU A 55 13.63 6.48 0.98
C LEU A 55 15.15 6.64 0.80
N VAL A 56 15.70 6.14 -0.30
CA VAL A 56 17.11 6.33 -0.69
C VAL A 56 17.42 7.82 -0.85
N SER A 57 16.55 8.55 -1.54
CA SER A 57 16.73 9.99 -1.78
C SER A 57 16.78 10.80 -0.48
N ARG A 58 16.08 10.34 0.57
CA ARG A 58 16.08 10.94 1.91
C ARG A 58 17.24 10.47 2.80
N LYS A 59 18.10 9.57 2.31
CA LYS A 59 19.22 8.96 3.05
C LYS A 59 18.78 8.32 4.37
N ALA A 60 17.62 7.67 4.37
CA ALA A 60 17.16 6.92 5.54
C ALA A 60 18.12 5.76 5.85
N GLY A 61 18.28 5.43 7.13
CA GLY A 61 19.12 4.30 7.55
C GLY A 61 18.53 2.97 7.12
N HIS A 62 19.38 1.95 6.95
CA HIS A 62 18.99 0.60 6.53
C HIS A 62 17.78 0.05 7.31
N ASP A 63 17.84 0.09 8.64
CA ASP A 63 16.79 -0.43 9.53
C ASP A 63 15.48 0.36 9.38
N ASP A 64 15.56 1.68 9.19
CA ASP A 64 14.39 2.53 9.03
C ASP A 64 13.68 2.23 7.70
N ILE A 65 14.45 2.03 6.63
CA ILE A 65 13.92 1.63 5.32
C ILE A 65 13.23 0.28 5.40
N MET A 66 13.85 -0.71 6.04
CA MET A 66 13.23 -2.03 6.20
C MET A 66 11.93 -1.95 6.99
N ARG A 67 11.90 -1.20 8.10
CA ARG A 67 10.69 -1.03 8.92
C ARG A 67 9.57 -0.32 8.15
N GLU A 68 9.89 0.68 7.35
CA GLU A 68 8.90 1.39 6.53
C GLU A 68 8.32 0.46 5.47
N LEU A 69 9.16 -0.29 4.76
CA LEU A 69 8.72 -1.27 3.76
C LEU A 69 7.88 -2.40 4.36
N GLU A 70 8.25 -2.90 5.54
CA GLU A 70 7.46 -3.90 6.28
C GLU A 70 6.10 -3.34 6.70
N SER A 71 6.07 -2.09 7.17
CA SER A 71 4.83 -1.40 7.56
C SER A 71 3.88 -1.18 6.39
N ASP A 72 4.42 -0.73 5.25
CA ASP A 72 3.65 -0.50 4.03
C ASP A 72 3.12 -1.82 3.46
N ALA A 73 3.95 -2.85 3.42
CA ALA A 73 3.53 -4.17 2.99
C ALA A 73 2.45 -4.76 3.92
N ALA A 74 2.54 -4.53 5.23
CA ALA A 74 1.48 -4.91 6.17
C ALA A 74 0.18 -4.13 5.92
N THR A 75 0.26 -2.84 5.60
CA THR A 75 -0.89 -2.00 5.23
C THR A 75 -1.58 -2.55 3.98
N ILE A 76 -0.81 -2.84 2.92
CA ILE A 76 -1.32 -3.46 1.70
C ILE A 76 -1.98 -4.81 2.02
N MET A 77 -1.34 -5.65 2.84
CA MET A 77 -1.88 -6.94 3.23
C MET A 77 -3.22 -6.81 3.96
N VAL A 78 -3.33 -5.92 4.96
CA VAL A 78 -4.57 -5.64 5.69
C VAL A 78 -5.69 -5.21 4.75
N GLN A 79 -5.39 -4.35 3.77
CA GLN A 79 -6.38 -3.89 2.79
C GLN A 79 -6.83 -5.00 1.82
N LYS A 80 -5.92 -5.89 1.40
CA LYS A 80 -6.24 -6.97 0.44
C LYS A 80 -6.89 -8.18 1.10
N LEU A 81 -6.60 -8.49 2.36
CA LEU A 81 -7.13 -9.67 3.06
C LEU A 81 -8.67 -9.82 2.99
N PRO A 82 -9.49 -8.77 3.26
CA PRO A 82 -10.94 -8.87 3.18
C PRO A 82 -11.46 -9.29 1.80
N VAL A 83 -10.80 -8.85 0.73
CA VAL A 83 -11.17 -9.16 -0.66
C VAL A 83 -11.07 -10.66 -0.94
N TYR A 84 -10.11 -11.34 -0.31
CA TYR A 84 -9.80 -12.76 -0.57
C TYR A 84 -10.31 -13.73 0.50
N LYS A 85 -10.99 -13.23 1.54
CA LYS A 85 -11.50 -14.03 2.67
C LYS A 85 -12.35 -15.23 2.25
N LYS A 86 -13.11 -15.11 1.16
CA LYS A 86 -14.00 -16.18 0.65
C LYS A 86 -13.32 -17.08 -0.37
N THR A 87 -12.27 -16.61 -1.03
CA THR A 87 -11.74 -17.25 -2.26
C THR A 87 -10.38 -17.90 -2.07
N ALA A 88 -9.61 -17.49 -1.07
CA ALA A 88 -8.28 -18.01 -0.76
C ALA A 88 -8.16 -18.37 0.71
N ARG A 89 -7.30 -19.33 1.07
CA ARG A 89 -7.00 -19.70 2.47
C ARG A 89 -5.90 -18.84 3.07
N THR A 90 -4.87 -18.57 2.27
CA THR A 90 -3.78 -17.67 2.65
C THR A 90 -3.58 -16.59 1.60
N LEU A 91 -3.12 -15.42 2.05
CA LEU A 91 -2.62 -14.36 1.21
C LEU A 91 -1.12 -14.23 1.46
N THR A 92 -0.33 -14.38 0.40
CA THR A 92 1.10 -14.08 0.41
C THR A 92 1.31 -12.77 -0.33
N LEU A 93 1.96 -11.80 0.31
CA LEU A 93 2.41 -10.58 -0.34
C LEU A 93 3.91 -10.69 -0.56
N MET A 94 4.33 -10.63 -1.82
CA MET A 94 5.73 -10.60 -2.24
C MET A 94 6.09 -9.17 -2.60
N VAL A 95 7.11 -8.64 -1.94
CA VAL A 95 7.62 -7.29 -2.16
C VAL A 95 8.83 -7.36 -3.07
N LEU A 96 8.76 -6.64 -4.17
CA LEU A 96 9.77 -6.60 -5.21
C LEU A 96 10.26 -5.17 -5.40
N TYR A 97 11.48 -5.01 -5.90
CA TYR A 97 11.92 -3.74 -6.45
C TYR A 97 12.77 -3.97 -7.71
N ALA A 98 12.75 -2.99 -8.61
CA ALA A 98 13.62 -2.96 -9.76
C ALA A 98 15.06 -2.61 -9.32
N LYS A 99 16.02 -3.46 -9.65
CA LYS A 99 17.44 -3.12 -9.53
C LYS A 99 17.81 -2.23 -10.71
N THR A 100 18.17 -1.00 -10.40
CA THR A 100 18.84 -0.13 -11.36
C THR A 100 20.34 -0.29 -11.18
N GLY A 101 21.03 -0.71 -12.23
CA GLY A 101 22.47 -0.76 -12.29
C GLY A 101 23.10 0.59 -12.53
N ALA A 102 24.42 0.56 -12.68
CA ALA A 102 25.22 1.73 -13.03
C ALA A 102 24.60 2.46 -14.23
N ILE A 103 24.64 3.80 -14.16
CA ILE A 103 24.24 4.65 -15.27
C ILE A 103 25.13 4.29 -16.47
N SER A 104 24.53 3.92 -17.60
CA SER A 104 25.28 3.65 -18.83
C SER A 104 26.06 4.92 -19.20
N PRO A 105 27.41 4.87 -19.26
CA PRO A 105 28.21 6.05 -19.55
C PRO A 105 27.94 6.61 -20.96
N THR A 106 27.47 5.75 -21.87
CA THR A 106 27.15 6.13 -23.26
C THR A 106 25.82 6.86 -23.38
N TYR A 107 24.83 6.52 -22.54
CA TYR A 107 23.44 6.98 -22.71
C TYR A 107 22.90 7.76 -21.51
N ASN A 108 23.66 7.86 -20.43
CA ASN A 108 23.27 8.49 -19.17
C ASN A 108 21.91 8.00 -18.62
N VAL A 109 21.57 6.75 -18.89
CA VAL A 109 20.35 6.09 -18.37
C VAL A 109 20.74 4.99 -17.39
N ALA A 110 19.98 4.86 -16.31
CA ALA A 110 20.10 3.72 -15.40
C ALA A 110 19.85 2.43 -16.19
N THR A 111 20.80 1.50 -16.16
CA THR A 111 20.61 0.18 -16.78
C THR A 111 19.70 -0.66 -15.88
N PHE A 112 18.78 -1.42 -16.45
CA PHE A 112 17.93 -2.32 -15.66
C PHE A 112 18.70 -3.62 -15.38
N GLU A 113 19.05 -3.87 -14.11
CA GLU A 113 19.76 -5.08 -13.69
C GLU A 113 18.83 -6.23 -13.33
N GLY A 114 17.52 -5.97 -13.23
CA GLY A 114 16.52 -6.99 -12.96
C GLY A 114 15.51 -6.56 -11.90
N VAL A 115 14.80 -7.56 -11.37
CA VAL A 115 13.89 -7.39 -10.23
C VAL A 115 14.39 -8.24 -9.08
N GLU A 116 14.51 -7.67 -7.89
CA GLU A 116 14.91 -8.39 -6.68
C GLU A 116 13.71 -8.58 -5.74
N LYS A 117 13.62 -9.77 -5.15
CA LYS A 117 12.62 -10.09 -4.13
C LYS A 117 13.16 -9.64 -2.79
N LEU A 118 12.56 -8.64 -2.17
CA LEU A 118 13.05 -8.12 -0.89
C LEU A 118 12.53 -8.96 0.27
N LEU A 119 11.21 -9.05 0.42
CA LEU A 119 10.57 -9.77 1.51
C LEU A 119 9.24 -10.38 1.08
N THR A 120 8.77 -11.32 1.89
CA THR A 120 7.43 -11.89 1.76
C THR A 120 6.72 -11.84 3.10
N LEU A 121 5.46 -11.40 3.07
CA LEU A 121 4.53 -11.51 4.18
C LEU A 121 3.51 -12.58 3.84
N ARG A 122 3.13 -13.40 4.82
CA ARG A 122 2.05 -14.39 4.66
C ARG A 122 1.09 -14.33 5.84
N ALA A 123 -0.20 -14.29 5.53
CA ALA A 123 -1.25 -14.34 6.53
C ALA A 123 -2.40 -15.27 6.11
N SER A 124 -3.11 -15.79 7.11
CA SER A 124 -4.38 -16.48 6.92
C SER A 124 -5.46 -15.47 6.57
N THR A 125 -6.24 -15.73 5.52
CA THR A 125 -7.40 -14.89 5.16
C THR A 125 -8.58 -15.08 6.12
N ARG A 126 -8.58 -16.18 6.88
CA ARG A 126 -9.65 -16.55 7.81
C ARG A 126 -9.46 -15.94 9.19
N THR A 127 -8.20 -15.70 9.58
CA THR A 127 -7.84 -15.16 10.89
C THR A 127 -7.88 -13.64 10.80
N ARG A 128 -8.57 -12.99 11.74
CA ARG A 128 -8.47 -11.53 11.87
C ARG A 128 -7.06 -11.20 12.36
N LEU A 129 -6.36 -10.32 11.65
CA LEU A 129 -5.09 -9.78 12.14
C LEU A 129 -5.35 -9.06 13.45
N ALA A 130 -4.60 -9.42 14.49
CA ALA A 130 -4.71 -8.77 15.80
C ALA A 130 -3.96 -7.43 15.77
N GLY A 131 -4.50 -6.42 16.46
CA GLY A 131 -3.85 -5.12 16.60
C GLY A 131 -3.78 -4.33 15.29
N ASP A 132 -2.70 -3.54 15.17
CA ASP A 132 -2.36 -2.76 13.99
C ASP A 132 -0.99 -3.22 13.48
N PRO A 133 -0.97 -4.17 12.53
CA PRO A 133 0.27 -4.74 11.99
C PRO A 133 1.25 -3.69 11.48
N ALA A 134 0.74 -2.63 10.82
CA ALA A 134 1.59 -1.58 10.27
C ALA A 134 2.32 -0.81 11.39
N ARG A 135 1.61 -0.53 12.49
CA ARG A 135 2.20 0.08 13.68
C ARG A 135 3.20 -0.85 14.37
N ASP A 136 2.90 -2.15 14.46
CA ASP A 136 3.78 -3.12 15.07
C ASP A 136 5.11 -3.23 14.32
N PHE A 137 5.09 -3.31 12.98
CA PHE A 137 6.31 -3.33 12.16
C PHE A 137 7.13 -2.05 12.29
N ARG A 138 6.49 -0.87 12.35
CA ARG A 138 7.21 0.39 12.64
C ARG A 138 7.92 0.37 13.99
N ALA A 139 7.35 -0.32 14.97
CA ALA A 139 7.95 -0.53 16.29
C ALA A 139 8.98 -1.68 16.33
N GLY A 140 9.31 -2.29 15.19
CA GLY A 140 10.23 -3.42 15.10
C GLY A 140 9.64 -4.74 15.63
N LYS A 141 8.30 -4.85 15.69
CA LYS A 141 7.59 -6.04 16.18
C LYS A 141 6.87 -6.72 15.03
N THR A 142 7.04 -8.03 14.90
CA THR A 142 6.26 -8.83 13.95
C THR A 142 5.01 -9.40 14.66
N PRO A 143 3.79 -9.10 14.18
CA PRO A 143 2.58 -9.67 14.75
C PRO A 143 2.55 -11.19 14.58
N ALA A 144 2.14 -11.94 15.61
CA ALA A 144 2.07 -13.41 15.56
C ALA A 144 1.13 -13.97 14.47
N SER A 145 0.21 -13.14 13.96
CA SER A 145 -0.73 -13.51 12.90
C SER A 145 -0.14 -13.40 11.48
N VAL A 146 1.09 -12.90 11.35
CA VAL A 146 1.77 -12.65 10.09
C VAL A 146 3.15 -13.33 10.11
N GLN A 147 3.45 -14.08 9.05
CA GLN A 147 4.79 -14.63 8.83
C GLN A 147 5.56 -13.68 7.92
N LEU A 148 6.58 -13.02 8.46
CA LEU A 148 7.53 -12.21 7.69
C LEU A 148 8.76 -13.06 7.35
N ARG A 149 9.21 -12.97 6.10
CA ARG A 149 10.49 -13.53 5.66
C ARG A 149 11.21 -12.53 4.76
N VAL A 150 12.38 -12.08 5.18
CA VAL A 150 13.30 -11.28 4.36
C VAL A 150 14.14 -12.24 3.50
N ILE A 151 14.22 -12.00 2.20
CA ILE A 151 14.83 -12.91 1.22
C ILE A 151 15.97 -12.22 0.46
N GLY A 152 15.80 -10.94 0.13
CA GLY A 152 16.75 -10.15 -0.64
C GLY A 152 17.56 -9.19 0.22
N LYS A 153 18.40 -8.41 -0.46
CA LYS A 153 19.16 -7.32 0.14
C LYS A 153 18.62 -5.99 -0.37
N LEU A 154 18.76 -4.95 0.46
CA LEU A 154 18.59 -3.58 -0.01
C LEU A 154 19.71 -3.20 -0.99
N PRO A 155 19.46 -2.24 -1.89
CA PRO A 155 20.47 -1.67 -2.77
C PRO A 155 21.74 -1.26 -2.01
N PRO A 156 22.94 -1.42 -2.62
CA PRO A 156 24.22 -1.14 -1.96
C PRO A 156 24.37 0.33 -1.55
N GLU A 157 23.63 1.25 -2.15
CA GLU A 157 23.60 2.67 -1.78
C GLU A 157 23.07 2.92 -0.35
N ILE A 158 22.49 1.89 0.27
CA ILE A 158 21.86 1.91 1.60
C ILE A 158 22.64 1.04 2.62
N GLN A 159 23.72 0.36 2.19
CA GLN A 159 24.56 -0.45 3.10
C GLN A 159 25.68 0.39 3.70
#